data_AF-A0A9E5FMF4-F1
#
_entry.id   AF-A0A9E5FMF4-F1
#
_cell.length_a   1.000
_cell.length_b   1.000
_cell.length_c   1.000
_cell.angle_alpha   90.00
_cell.angle_beta   90.00
_cell.angle_gamma   90.00
#
_symmetry.space_group_name_H-M   'P 1'
#
loop_
_entity.id
_entity.type
_entity.pdbx_description
1 polymer ?
#
loop_
_entity_poly.entity_id
_entity_poly.type
_entity_poly.pdbx_seq_one_letter_code
_entity_poly.pdbx_strand_id
1 'polypeptide(L)'
;MTNWLQNIPSPEAFVLNKVLFELHHKPDDLESYLIDKDAYLAGFALTDRTHAAIRDNDVAALYLAGANPYLLRAHCIGMKIPEHVSVGALKALVKAN
;
A
#
# COMPACT_ATOMS: atom_id res chain seq x y z
N MET A 1 -7.04 -11.83 15.10
CA MET A 1 -7.04 -10.48 14.51
C MET A 1 -7.41 -10.64 13.05
N THR A 2 -8.62 -10.24 12.67
CA THR A 2 -9.17 -10.26 11.32
C THR A 2 -8.77 -8.98 10.58
N ASN A 3 -8.44 -9.05 9.29
CA ASN A 3 -8.51 -7.87 8.41
C ASN A 3 -9.79 -7.97 7.57
N TRP A 4 -10.10 -6.95 6.75
CA TRP A 4 -11.34 -6.89 5.95
C TRP A 4 -11.40 -7.92 4.80
N LEU A 5 -10.32 -8.68 4.56
CA LEU A 5 -10.19 -9.67 3.49
C LEU A 5 -9.96 -11.12 4.01
N GLN A 6 -9.37 -11.30 5.19
CA GLN A 6 -8.88 -12.58 5.74
C GLN A 6 -9.07 -12.70 7.26
N ASN A 7 -9.33 -13.92 7.74
CA ASN A 7 -9.47 -14.26 9.16
C ASN A 7 -8.18 -14.06 9.98
N ILE A 8 -7.03 -14.18 9.33
CA ILE A 8 -5.68 -13.88 9.84
C ILE A 8 -4.93 -13.23 8.67
N PRO A 9 -4.30 -12.05 8.82
CA PRO A 9 -3.52 -11.43 7.76
C PRO A 9 -2.37 -12.36 7.33
N SER A 10 -2.19 -12.57 6.03
CA SER A 10 -1.00 -13.25 5.52
C SER A 10 0.28 -12.52 5.96
N PRO A 11 1.43 -13.22 6.05
CA PRO A 11 2.71 -12.57 6.31
C PRO A 11 3.01 -11.43 5.34
N GLU A 12 2.65 -11.61 4.06
CA GLU A 12 2.78 -10.57 3.04
C GLU A 12 1.90 -9.35 3.33
N ALA A 13 0.62 -9.56 3.68
CA ALA A 13 -0.27 -8.46 4.05
C ALA A 13 0.26 -7.73 5.30
N PHE A 14 0.83 -8.45 6.26
CA PHE A 14 1.46 -7.83 7.42
C PHE A 14 2.63 -6.92 7.02
N VAL A 15 3.56 -7.41 6.18
CA VAL A 15 4.70 -6.61 5.70
C VAL A 15 4.23 -5.40 4.90
N LEU A 16 3.26 -5.57 3.99
CA LEU A 16 2.65 -4.46 3.24
C LEU A 16 2.10 -3.38 4.18
N ASN A 17 1.31 -3.78 5.18
CA ASN A 17 0.74 -2.83 6.14
C ASN A 17 1.82 -2.16 6.99
N LYS A 18 2.91 -2.86 7.32
CA LYS A 18 4.08 -2.26 7.98
C LYS A 18 4.72 -1.18 7.12
N VAL A 19 4.97 -1.44 5.83
CA VAL A 19 5.52 -0.44 4.90
C VAL A 19 4.64 0.80 4.86
N LEU A 20 3.33 0.62 4.65
CA LEU A 20 2.38 1.75 4.59
C LEU A 20 2.30 2.53 5.91
N PHE A 21 2.45 1.85 7.05
CA PHE A 21 2.50 2.53 8.34
C PHE A 21 3.80 3.33 8.48
N GLU A 22 4.95 2.71 8.26
CA GLU A 22 6.27 3.32 8.47
C GLU A 22 6.48 4.55 7.59
N LEU A 23 6.11 4.47 6.31
CA LEU A 23 6.18 5.59 5.36
C LEU A 23 5.56 6.89 5.86
N HIS A 24 4.47 6.81 6.64
CA HIS A 24 3.69 7.99 7.05
C HIS A 24 3.78 8.31 8.54
N HIS A 25 4.52 7.51 9.32
CA HIS A 25 4.63 7.68 10.78
C HIS A 25 6.06 7.79 11.27
N LYS A 26 7.05 7.32 10.50
CA LYS A 26 8.46 7.54 10.81
C LYS A 26 8.93 8.85 10.17
N PRO A 27 9.68 9.69 10.91
CA PRO A 27 10.38 10.82 10.30
C PRO A 27 11.25 10.33 9.14
N ASP A 28 11.33 11.13 8.09
CA ASP A 28 12.24 10.95 6.95
C ASP A 28 12.02 9.71 6.06
N ASP A 29 11.15 8.77 6.44
CA ASP A 29 10.85 7.57 5.65
C ASP A 29 10.18 7.91 4.31
N LEU A 30 9.21 8.83 4.30
CA LEU A 30 8.60 9.28 3.04
C LEU A 30 9.62 9.98 2.13
N GLU A 31 10.52 10.78 2.70
CA GLU A 31 11.57 11.46 1.94
C GLU A 31 12.55 10.45 1.34
N SER A 32 13.01 9.49 2.15
CA SER A 32 13.89 8.40 1.72
C SER A 32 13.25 7.57 0.61
N TYR A 33 11.96 7.25 0.76
CA TYR A 33 11.18 6.56 -0.27
C TYR A 33 11.06 7.36 -1.56
N LEU A 34 10.91 8.69 -1.49
CA LEU A 34 10.82 9.55 -2.68
C LEU A 34 12.16 9.73 -3.39
N ILE A 35 13.28 9.64 -2.66
CA ILE A 35 14.63 9.65 -3.24
C ILE A 35 14.87 8.38 -4.05
N ASP A 36 14.66 7.21 -3.43
CA ASP A 36 14.84 5.91 -4.07
C ASP A 36 13.85 4.89 -3.50
N LYS A 37 12.77 4.68 -4.24
CA LYS A 37 11.68 3.76 -3.86
C LYS A 37 12.17 2.32 -3.76
N ASP A 38 12.95 1.88 -4.74
CA ASP A 38 13.39 0.49 -4.82
C ASP A 38 14.39 0.20 -3.68
N ALA A 39 15.31 1.12 -3.39
CA ALA A 39 16.24 0.98 -2.27
C ALA A 39 15.52 0.99 -0.90
N TYR A 40 14.53 1.85 -0.72
CA TYR A 40 13.73 1.87 0.51
C TYR A 40 12.95 0.55 0.68
N LEU A 41 12.28 0.10 -0.37
CA LEU A 41 11.45 -1.10 -0.34
C LEU A 41 12.28 -2.40 -0.21
N ALA A 42 13.54 -2.42 -0.64
CA ALA A 42 14.45 -3.54 -0.45
C ALA A 42 14.71 -3.89 1.04
N GLY A 43 14.42 -2.98 1.96
CA GLY A 43 14.45 -3.23 3.40
C GLY A 43 13.32 -4.11 3.93
N PHE A 44 12.34 -4.45 3.09
CA PHE A 44 11.14 -5.20 3.47
C PHE A 44 11.04 -6.51 2.68
N ALA A 45 10.58 -7.57 3.35
CA ALA A 45 10.33 -8.87 2.72
C ALA A 45 9.02 -8.88 1.92
N LEU A 46 8.97 -8.07 0.86
CA LEU A 46 7.86 -7.99 -0.08
C LEU A 46 8.04 -9.00 -1.21
N THR A 47 6.93 -9.49 -1.78
CA THR A 47 7.00 -10.17 -3.08
C THR A 47 7.21 -9.14 -4.19
N ASP A 48 7.74 -9.58 -5.34
CA ASP A 48 7.93 -8.71 -6.51
C ASP A 48 6.65 -7.98 -6.92
N ARG A 49 5.49 -8.66 -6.81
CA ARG A 49 4.18 -8.10 -7.12
C ARG A 49 3.81 -6.97 -6.17
N THR A 50 3.91 -7.19 -4.87
CA THR A 50 3.55 -6.18 -3.86
C THR A 50 4.55 -5.03 -3.88
N HIS A 51 5.83 -5.31 -4.11
CA HIS A 51 6.86 -4.31 -4.32
C HIS A 51 6.52 -3.38 -5.48
N ALA A 52 6.20 -3.92 -6.66
CA ALA A 52 5.78 -3.14 -7.81
C ALA A 52 4.51 -2.32 -7.52
N ALA A 53 3.51 -2.93 -6.87
CA ALA A 53 2.26 -2.23 -6.52
C ALA A 53 2.49 -1.00 -5.63
N ILE A 54 3.38 -1.09 -4.64
CA ILE A 54 3.71 0.07 -3.79
C ILE A 54 4.48 1.11 -4.60
N ARG A 55 5.54 0.70 -5.31
CA ARG A 55 6.40 1.59 -6.10
C ARG A 55 5.61 2.41 -7.12
N ASP A 56 4.68 1.75 -7.80
CA ASP A 56 3.90 2.30 -8.90
C ASP A 56 2.58 2.94 -8.43
N ASN A 57 2.33 2.94 -7.11
CA ASN A 57 1.11 3.45 -6.49
C ASN A 57 -0.18 2.80 -7.04
N ASP A 58 -0.15 1.50 -7.33
CA ASP A 58 -1.33 0.75 -7.82
C ASP A 58 -2.30 0.50 -6.66
N VAL A 59 -3.22 1.44 -6.45
CA VAL A 59 -4.21 1.43 -5.37
C VAL A 59 -5.06 0.16 -5.38
N ALA A 60 -5.43 -0.35 -6.56
CA ALA A 60 -6.27 -1.53 -6.67
C ALA A 60 -5.47 -2.79 -6.32
N ALA A 61 -4.25 -2.93 -6.83
CA ALA A 61 -3.38 -4.05 -6.48
C ALA A 61 -3.03 -4.06 -4.98
N LEU A 62 -2.75 -2.90 -4.39
CA LEU A 62 -2.49 -2.78 -2.95
C LEU A 62 -3.70 -3.22 -2.10
N TYR A 63 -4.90 -2.82 -2.50
CA TYR A 63 -6.13 -3.25 -1.85
C TYR A 63 -6.31 -4.77 -1.92
N LEU A 64 -6.15 -5.36 -3.11
CA LEU A 64 -6.25 -6.81 -3.33
C LEU A 64 -5.14 -7.60 -2.63
N ALA A 65 -3.97 -6.98 -2.40
CA ALA A 65 -2.87 -7.57 -1.63
C ALA A 65 -3.10 -7.53 -0.10
N GLY A 66 -4.23 -6.99 0.36
CA GLY A 66 -4.60 -6.97 1.78
C GLY A 66 -4.14 -5.74 2.54
N ALA A 67 -3.87 -4.62 1.85
CA ALA A 67 -3.66 -3.33 2.51
C ALA A 67 -4.88 -2.95 3.37
N ASN A 68 -4.62 -2.47 4.58
CA ASN A 68 -5.64 -1.87 5.43
C ASN A 68 -6.16 -0.58 4.76
N PRO A 69 -7.48 -0.34 4.66
CA PRO A 69 -8.01 0.77 3.89
C PRO A 69 -7.62 2.14 4.46
N TYR A 70 -7.41 2.24 5.79
CA TYR A 70 -6.95 3.48 6.41
C TYR A 70 -5.49 3.77 6.10
N LEU A 71 -4.63 2.76 6.13
CA LEU A 71 -3.22 2.90 5.75
C LEU A 71 -3.08 3.20 4.26
N LEU A 72 -3.89 2.53 3.41
CA LEU A 72 -3.95 2.81 1.99
C LEU A 72 -4.44 4.24 1.72
N ARG A 73 -5.43 4.74 2.48
CA ARG A 73 -5.91 6.12 2.36
C ARG A 73 -4.84 7.12 2.77
N ALA A 74 -4.14 6.90 3.89
CA ALA A 74 -3.02 7.72 4.33
C ALA A 74 -1.92 7.75 3.26
N HIS A 75 -1.60 6.59 2.67
CA HIS A 75 -0.64 6.50 1.58
C HIS A 75 -1.05 7.30 0.35
N CYS A 76 -2.31 7.24 -0.06
CA CYS A 76 -2.81 8.08 -1.15
C CYS A 76 -2.66 9.58 -0.85
N ILE A 77 -2.85 10.02 0.41
CA ILE A 77 -2.65 11.41 0.82
C ILE A 77 -1.17 11.79 0.73
N GLY A 78 -0.29 11.01 1.36
CA GLY A 78 1.14 11.30 1.40
C GLY A 78 1.78 11.30 0.01
N MET A 79 1.31 10.42 -0.88
CA MET A 79 1.73 10.37 -2.29
C MET A 79 1.01 11.36 -3.20
N LYS A 80 0.14 12.22 -2.65
CA LYS A 80 -0.64 13.23 -3.38
C LYS A 80 -1.48 12.64 -4.53
N ILE A 81 -1.96 11.41 -4.38
CA ILE A 81 -2.85 10.76 -5.34
C ILE A 81 -4.23 11.42 -5.23
N PRO A 82 -4.79 12.00 -6.31
CA PRO A 82 -6.11 12.62 -6.25
C PRO A 82 -7.19 11.62 -5.81
N GLU A 83 -8.12 12.07 -4.97
CA GLU A 83 -9.15 11.20 -4.39
C GLU A 83 -10.01 10.51 -5.45
N HIS A 84 -10.33 11.19 -6.55
CA HIS A 84 -11.10 10.60 -7.65
C HIS A 84 -10.35 9.44 -8.34
N VAL A 85 -9.01 9.45 -8.32
CA VAL A 85 -8.16 8.37 -8.87
C VAL A 85 -8.18 7.18 -7.92
N SER A 86 -7.89 7.39 -6.63
CA SER A 86 -7.83 6.29 -5.65
C SER A 86 -9.20 5.65 -5.41
N VAL A 87 -10.25 6.45 -5.25
CA VAL A 87 -11.64 5.94 -5.15
C VAL A 87 -12.09 5.32 -6.47
N GLY A 88 -11.69 5.88 -7.61
CA GLY A 88 -11.98 5.33 -8.94
C GLY A 88 -11.43 3.92 -9.11
N ALA A 89 -10.18 3.69 -8.71
CA ALA A 89 -9.53 2.37 -8.74
C ALA A 89 -10.29 1.34 -7.90
N LEU A 90 -10.71 1.70 -6.68
CA LEU A 90 -11.49 0.80 -5.82
C LEU A 90 -12.89 0.52 -6.37
N LYS A 91 -13.57 1.54 -6.93
CA LYS A 91 -14.88 1.36 -7.57
C LYS A 91 -14.83 0.44 -8.79
N ALA A 92 -13.73 0.46 -9.54
CA ALA A 92 -13.55 -0.42 -10.70
C ALA A 92 -13.54 -1.90 -10.28
N LEU A 93 -12.98 -2.24 -9.12
CA LEU A 93 -12.99 -3.60 -8.57
C LEU A 93 -14.40 -4.11 -8.27
N VAL A 94 -15.29 -3.23 -7.79
CA VAL A 94 -16.69 -3.59 -7.50
C VAL A 94 -17.49 -3.86 -8.77
N LYS A 95 -17.15 -3.20 -9.89
CA LYS A 95 -17.83 -3.41 -11.18
C LYS A 95 -17.33 -4.62 -11.96
N ALA A 96 -16.14 -5.12 -11.63
CA ALA A 96 -15.50 -6.25 -12.29
C ALA A 96 -15.85 -7.61 -11.63
N ASN A 97 -16.53 -7.57 -10.49
CA ASN A 97 -17.06 -8.73 -9.76
C ASN A 97 -18.59 -8.77 -9.87
#